data_AF-A0A2H9N6I6-F1
#
_entry.id   AF-A0A2H9N6I6-F1
#
_cell.length_a   1.000
_cell.length_b   1.000
_cell.length_c   1.000
_cell.angle_alpha   90.00
_cell.angle_beta   90.00
_cell.angle_gamma   90.00
#
_symmetry.space_group_name_H-M   'P 1'
#
loop_
_entity.id
_entity.type
_entity.pdbx_description
1 polymer ?
#
loop_
_entity_poly.entity_id
_entity_poly.type
_entity_poly.pdbx_seq_one_letter_code
_entity_poly.pdbx_strand_id
1 'polypeptide(L)'
;MEKNNEIMNLIDSYENRISMVEGLITAVYHSAVIFKESLDKFSGERETLKNSLQETLAKSCSLRKKDFNFLIEKILADSEREKKEIEEEQKQVGEGLEEYLKEQKRLATSLRENLTRVIQGEKDGESLEQIINEIKATYQNKGEKIFGLLRSFQLHLETFQKGQKEINHKLQQLVDRGESLKIKDLRAIEAAKSRQERESERELRREEVKHLLSHFKQERLDRDVMEGSEKFIGRR
;
A
#
# COMPACT_ATOMS: atom_id res chain seq x y z
N MET A 1 20.07 -39.19 7.89
CA MET A 1 19.99 -38.10 8.90
C MET A 1 20.10 -36.73 8.25
N GLU A 2 21.01 -36.50 7.28
CA GLU A 2 21.14 -35.19 6.59
C GLU A 2 19.84 -34.66 5.95
N LYS A 3 19.08 -35.49 5.21
CA LYS A 3 17.81 -35.08 4.59
C LYS A 3 16.77 -34.55 5.59
N ASN A 4 16.71 -35.10 6.80
CA ASN A 4 15.77 -34.61 7.81
C ASN A 4 16.16 -33.23 8.33
N ASN A 5 17.47 -32.93 8.35
CA ASN A 5 17.98 -31.64 8.78
C ASN A 5 17.69 -30.53 7.75
N GLU A 6 17.83 -30.86 6.45
CA GLU A 6 17.49 -29.93 5.36
C GLU A 6 16.00 -29.57 5.32
N ILE A 7 15.12 -30.53 5.58
CA ILE A 7 13.68 -30.29 5.57
C ILE A 7 13.24 -29.47 6.80
N MET A 8 13.83 -29.70 7.97
CA MET A 8 13.55 -28.88 9.16
C MET A 8 13.99 -27.42 8.93
N ASN A 9 15.16 -27.20 8.33
CA ASN A 9 15.61 -25.85 7.96
C ASN A 9 14.64 -25.16 6.97
N LEU A 10 14.02 -25.91 6.05
CA LEU A 10 13.02 -25.38 5.12
C LEU A 10 11.75 -24.95 5.86
N ILE A 11 11.29 -25.74 6.83
CA ILE A 11 10.14 -25.41 7.68
C ILE A 11 10.42 -24.15 8.50
N ASP A 12 11.57 -24.10 9.17
CA ASP A 12 11.96 -22.93 9.97
C ASP A 12 12.05 -21.68 9.10
N SER A 13 12.59 -21.78 7.88
CA SER A 13 12.59 -20.68 6.91
C SER A 13 11.18 -20.24 6.52
N TYR A 14 10.23 -21.17 6.43
CA TYR A 14 8.85 -20.86 6.07
C TYR A 14 8.10 -20.22 7.24
N GLU A 15 8.30 -20.71 8.45
CA GLU A 15 7.74 -20.15 9.68
C GLU A 15 8.26 -18.74 9.94
N ASN A 16 9.55 -18.50 9.74
CA ASN A 16 10.13 -17.16 9.79
C ASN A 16 9.47 -16.19 8.78
N ARG A 17 9.12 -16.69 7.58
CA ARG A 17 8.38 -15.89 6.59
C ARG A 17 6.95 -15.60 7.02
N ILE A 18 6.26 -16.56 7.64
CA ILE A 18 4.93 -16.32 8.22
C ILE A 18 5.02 -15.23 9.29
N SER A 19 6.00 -15.31 10.19
CA SER A 19 6.24 -14.27 11.19
C SER A 19 6.56 -12.90 10.58
N MET A 20 7.28 -12.86 9.45
CA MET A 20 7.50 -11.61 8.71
C MET A 20 6.19 -11.03 8.18
N VAL A 21 5.31 -11.87 7.62
CA VAL A 21 3.98 -11.43 7.13
C VAL A 21 3.10 -10.95 8.28
N GLU A 22 3.13 -11.61 9.44
CA GLU A 22 2.46 -11.15 10.66
C GLU A 22 2.98 -9.79 11.12
N GLY A 23 4.31 -9.58 11.05
CA GLY A 23 4.94 -8.29 11.30
C GLY A 23 4.45 -7.20 10.35
N LEU A 24 4.33 -7.51 9.05
CA LEU A 24 3.79 -6.58 8.06
C LEU A 24 2.32 -6.23 8.33
N ILE A 25 1.48 -7.22 8.67
CA ILE A 25 0.09 -6.98 9.06
C ILE A 25 0.01 -6.04 10.25
N THR A 26 0.82 -6.31 11.29
CA THR A 26 0.88 -5.48 12.49
C THR A 26 1.31 -4.06 12.14
N ALA A 27 2.31 -3.90 11.26
CA ALA A 27 2.75 -2.60 10.78
C ALA A 27 1.66 -1.85 9.99
N VAL A 28 0.88 -2.55 9.16
CA VAL A 28 -0.27 -1.98 8.43
C VAL A 28 -1.35 -1.49 9.38
N TYR A 29 -1.73 -2.33 10.35
CA TYR A 29 -2.70 -1.95 11.38
C TYR A 29 -2.22 -0.75 12.20
N HIS A 30 -0.95 -0.74 12.61
CA HIS A 30 -0.38 0.38 13.34
C HIS A 30 -0.33 1.66 12.49
N SER A 31 0.06 1.54 11.22
CA SER A 31 0.10 2.67 10.28
C SER A 31 -1.30 3.24 10.07
N ALA A 32 -2.33 2.39 10.02
CA ALA A 32 -3.71 2.82 9.94
C ALA A 32 -4.20 3.56 11.19
N VAL A 33 -3.82 3.12 12.39
CA VAL A 33 -4.16 3.83 13.63
C VAL A 33 -3.51 5.21 13.66
N ILE A 34 -2.20 5.27 13.39
CA ILE A 34 -1.47 6.54 13.27
C ILE A 34 -2.11 7.43 12.20
N PHE A 35 -2.48 6.83 11.07
CA PHE A 35 -3.13 7.55 9.98
C PHE A 35 -4.44 8.19 10.43
N LYS A 36 -5.32 7.43 11.08
CA LYS A 36 -6.60 7.94 11.59
C LYS A 36 -6.41 9.10 12.55
N GLU A 37 -5.49 8.97 13.51
CA GLU A 37 -5.15 10.05 14.44
C GLU A 37 -4.61 11.29 13.71
N SER A 38 -3.75 11.09 12.70
CA SER A 38 -3.21 12.19 11.90
C SER A 38 -4.30 12.90 11.08
N LEU A 39 -5.30 12.17 10.59
CA LEU A 39 -6.41 12.75 9.85
C LEU A 39 -7.35 13.57 10.72
N ASP A 40 -7.66 13.07 11.91
CA ASP A 40 -8.49 13.80 12.86
C ASP A 40 -7.77 15.10 13.29
N LYS A 41 -6.44 15.06 13.39
CA LYS A 41 -5.64 16.26 13.58
C LYS A 41 -5.73 17.22 12.39
N PHE A 42 -5.55 16.75 11.15
CA PHE A 42 -5.63 17.61 9.97
C PHE A 42 -7.01 18.23 9.76
N SER A 43 -8.08 17.48 10.04
CA SER A 43 -9.44 17.99 9.94
C SER A 43 -9.73 19.05 10.99
N GLY A 44 -9.27 18.84 12.24
CA GLY A 44 -9.34 19.83 13.31
C GLY A 44 -8.59 21.12 12.96
N GLU A 45 -7.32 21.00 12.54
CA GLU A 45 -6.53 22.14 12.06
C GLU A 45 -7.25 22.88 10.93
N ARG A 46 -7.81 22.16 9.97
CA ARG A 46 -8.48 22.78 8.82
C ARG A 46 -9.74 23.54 9.22
N GLU A 47 -10.53 23.02 10.15
CA GLU A 47 -11.72 23.72 10.65
C GLU A 47 -11.33 25.00 11.39
N THR A 48 -10.25 24.96 12.19
CA THR A 48 -9.73 26.18 12.83
C THR A 48 -9.28 27.22 11.79
N LEU A 49 -8.51 26.80 10.77
CA LEU A 49 -8.05 27.67 9.69
C LEU A 49 -9.21 28.28 8.89
N LYS A 50 -10.22 27.48 8.57
CA LYS A 50 -11.44 27.94 7.91
C LYS A 50 -12.13 29.04 8.73
N ASN A 51 -12.31 28.83 10.03
CA ASN A 51 -12.94 29.82 10.90
C ASN A 51 -12.12 31.11 10.97
N SER A 52 -10.80 31.02 11.13
CA SER A 52 -9.91 32.18 11.09
C SER A 52 -9.97 32.94 9.76
N LEU A 53 -10.01 32.24 8.62
CA LEU A 53 -10.19 32.86 7.31
C LEU A 53 -11.55 33.55 7.17
N GLN A 54 -12.63 32.97 7.70
CA GLN A 54 -13.96 33.58 7.70
C GLN A 54 -13.98 34.88 8.51
N GLU A 55 -13.40 34.89 9.70
CA GLU A 55 -13.26 36.10 10.53
C GLU A 55 -12.44 37.18 9.81
N THR A 56 -11.35 36.77 9.17
CA THR A 56 -10.48 37.65 8.41
C THR A 56 -11.23 38.31 7.26
N LEU A 57 -12.01 37.53 6.50
CA LEU A 57 -12.86 38.03 5.42
C LEU A 57 -13.98 38.94 5.90
N ALA A 58 -14.55 38.67 7.06
CA ALA A 58 -15.57 39.54 7.66
C ALA A 58 -14.99 40.91 8.03
N LYS A 59 -13.70 40.98 8.40
CA LYS A 59 -13.00 42.23 8.70
C LYS A 59 -12.57 42.99 7.45
N SER A 60 -12.05 42.29 6.44
CA SER A 60 -11.47 42.93 5.25
C SER A 60 -12.45 43.19 4.11
N CYS A 61 -13.63 42.54 4.10
CA CYS A 61 -14.62 42.58 3.02
C CYS A 61 -14.06 42.29 1.61
N SER A 62 -12.90 41.63 1.51
CA SER A 62 -12.14 41.49 0.26
C SER A 62 -12.68 40.41 -0.69
N LEU A 63 -13.52 39.49 -0.19
CA LEU A 63 -14.12 38.40 -0.95
C LEU A 63 -15.57 38.20 -0.50
N ARG A 64 -16.48 37.93 -1.45
CA ARG A 64 -17.88 37.62 -1.13
C ARG A 64 -17.92 36.32 -0.32
N LYS A 65 -18.57 36.35 0.85
CA LYS A 65 -18.76 35.18 1.73
C LYS A 65 -19.25 33.93 0.99
N LYS A 66 -20.18 34.11 0.05
CA LYS A 66 -20.70 33.01 -0.78
C LYS A 66 -19.62 32.33 -1.62
N ASP A 67 -18.76 33.11 -2.28
CA ASP A 67 -17.69 32.58 -3.14
C ASP A 67 -16.63 31.86 -2.30
N PHE A 68 -16.30 32.41 -1.12
CA PHE A 68 -15.40 31.77 -0.17
C PHE A 68 -15.96 30.42 0.31
N ASN A 69 -17.19 30.41 0.84
CA ASN A 69 -17.81 29.21 1.38
C ASN A 69 -17.89 28.11 0.32
N PHE A 70 -18.33 28.45 -0.89
CA PHE A 70 -18.40 27.49 -1.99
C PHE A 70 -17.04 26.84 -2.30
N LEU A 71 -15.96 27.63 -2.39
CA LEU A 71 -14.63 27.09 -2.70
C LEU A 71 -14.07 26.24 -1.55
N ILE A 72 -14.24 26.68 -0.30
CA ILE A 72 -13.78 25.91 0.86
C ILE A 72 -14.57 24.62 1.01
N GLU A 73 -15.89 24.66 0.90
CA GLU A 73 -16.75 23.47 0.97
C GLU A 73 -16.40 22.47 -0.12
N LYS A 74 -16.08 22.93 -1.33
CA LYS A 74 -15.61 22.07 -2.40
C LYS A 74 -14.29 21.38 -2.05
N ILE A 75 -13.28 22.13 -1.57
CA ILE A 75 -11.98 21.57 -1.15
C ILE A 75 -12.18 20.54 -0.02
N LEU A 76 -13.05 20.84 0.94
CA LEU A 76 -13.39 19.93 2.05
C LEU A 76 -14.10 18.67 1.56
N ALA A 77 -15.09 18.81 0.68
CA ALA A 77 -15.85 17.69 0.15
C ALA A 77 -14.96 16.73 -0.67
N ASP A 78 -14.03 17.28 -1.46
CA ASP A 78 -13.10 16.45 -2.22
C ASP A 78 -12.10 15.73 -1.28
N SER A 79 -11.61 16.40 -0.23
CA SER A 79 -10.75 15.78 0.77
C SER A 79 -11.46 14.67 1.57
N GLU A 80 -12.74 14.85 1.88
CA GLU A 80 -13.54 13.86 2.61
C GLU A 80 -13.87 12.65 1.72
N ARG A 81 -14.03 12.86 0.41
CA ARG A 81 -14.19 11.77 -0.56
C ARG A 81 -12.94 10.91 -0.62
N GLU A 82 -11.77 11.52 -0.83
CA GLU A 82 -10.48 10.81 -0.85
C GLU A 82 -10.21 10.09 0.47
N LYS A 83 -10.55 10.70 1.61
CA LYS A 83 -10.44 10.03 2.92
C LYS A 83 -11.21 8.70 2.94
N LYS A 84 -12.45 8.70 2.45
CA LYS A 84 -13.29 7.49 2.41
C LYS A 84 -12.72 6.43 1.45
N GLU A 85 -12.14 6.86 0.34
CA GLU A 85 -11.47 5.94 -0.60
C GLU A 85 -10.28 5.25 0.08
N ILE A 86 -9.44 6.01 0.79
CA ILE A 86 -8.32 5.44 1.57
C ILE A 86 -8.80 4.49 2.67
N GLU A 87 -9.86 4.84 3.40
CA GLU A 87 -10.43 3.97 4.45
C GLU A 87 -10.95 2.63 3.87
N GLU A 88 -11.56 2.66 2.69
CA GLU A 88 -12.03 1.45 2.00
C GLU A 88 -10.86 0.61 1.46
N GLU A 89 -9.85 1.24 0.84
CA GLU A 89 -8.63 0.55 0.42
C GLU A 89 -7.92 -0.13 1.59
N GLN A 90 -7.83 0.56 2.73
CA GLN A 90 -7.24 0.02 3.95
C GLN A 90 -7.96 -1.26 4.39
N LYS A 91 -9.30 -1.24 4.36
CA LYS A 91 -10.12 -2.41 4.72
C LYS A 91 -9.85 -3.57 3.77
N GLN A 92 -9.81 -3.31 2.45
CA GLN A 92 -9.54 -4.33 1.45
C GLN A 92 -8.14 -4.95 1.59
N VAL A 93 -7.11 -4.13 1.85
CA VAL A 93 -5.75 -4.60 2.11
C VAL A 93 -5.71 -5.43 3.39
N GLY A 94 -6.41 -4.99 4.45
CA GLY A 94 -6.51 -5.72 5.72
C GLY A 94 -7.14 -7.10 5.56
N GLU A 95 -8.29 -7.17 4.88
CA GLU A 95 -9.00 -8.42 4.60
C GLU A 95 -8.15 -9.37 3.74
N GLY A 96 -7.51 -8.86 2.69
CA GLY A 96 -6.65 -9.66 1.81
C GLY A 96 -5.40 -10.20 2.52
N LEU A 97 -4.80 -9.41 3.41
CA LEU A 97 -3.66 -9.86 4.22
C LEU A 97 -4.07 -10.92 5.24
N GLU A 98 -5.24 -10.77 5.87
CA GLU A 98 -5.77 -11.75 6.81
C GLU A 98 -6.07 -13.08 6.12
N GLU A 99 -6.71 -13.05 4.94
CA GLU A 99 -6.95 -14.25 4.13
C GLU A 99 -5.64 -14.93 3.74
N TYR A 100 -4.67 -14.15 3.24
CA TYR A 100 -3.36 -14.67 2.87
C TYR A 100 -2.67 -15.33 4.06
N LEU A 101 -2.68 -14.68 5.24
CA LEU A 101 -2.06 -15.24 6.44
C LEU A 101 -2.74 -16.53 6.91
N LYS A 102 -4.09 -16.59 6.89
CA LYS A 102 -4.83 -17.81 7.23
C LYS A 102 -4.42 -18.97 6.33
N GLU A 103 -4.29 -18.71 5.04
CA GLU A 103 -3.87 -19.71 4.06
C GLU A 103 -2.42 -20.16 4.28
N GLN A 104 -1.51 -19.21 4.55
CA GLN A 104 -0.11 -19.51 4.88
C GLN A 104 0.01 -20.40 6.12
N LYS A 105 -0.78 -20.13 7.17
CA LYS A 105 -0.84 -20.94 8.40
C LYS A 105 -1.41 -22.34 8.15
N ARG A 106 -2.43 -22.45 7.30
CA ARG A 106 -2.99 -23.74 6.88
C ARG A 106 -1.92 -24.58 6.19
N LEU A 107 -1.25 -24.00 5.19
CA LEU A 107 -0.20 -24.69 4.41
C LEU A 107 0.99 -25.10 5.28
N ALA A 108 1.43 -24.26 6.22
CA ALA A 108 2.50 -24.62 7.15
C ALA A 108 2.12 -25.79 8.08
N THR A 109 0.89 -25.78 8.61
CA THR A 109 0.36 -26.90 9.40
C THR A 109 0.33 -28.19 8.57
N SER A 110 -0.19 -28.12 7.34
CA SER A 110 -0.22 -29.27 6.44
C SER A 110 1.18 -29.78 6.09
N LEU A 111 2.15 -28.90 5.86
CA LEU A 111 3.54 -29.26 5.60
C LEU A 111 4.14 -30.03 6.78
N ARG A 112 3.94 -29.51 8.01
CA ARG A 112 4.44 -30.13 9.25
C ARG A 112 3.82 -31.51 9.50
N GLU A 113 2.52 -31.64 9.31
CA GLU A 113 1.80 -32.92 9.46
C GLU A 113 2.30 -33.97 8.47
N ASN A 114 2.45 -33.60 7.19
CA ASN A 114 2.92 -34.53 6.17
C ASN A 114 4.38 -34.91 6.37
N LEU A 115 5.23 -33.98 6.80
CA LEU A 115 6.60 -34.31 7.17
C LEU A 115 6.64 -35.34 8.30
N THR A 116 5.83 -35.16 9.34
CA THR A 116 5.79 -36.06 10.49
C THR A 116 5.40 -37.48 10.05
N ARG A 117 4.40 -37.61 9.17
CA ARG A 117 3.97 -38.90 8.62
C ARG A 117 5.02 -39.55 7.72
N VAL A 118 5.73 -38.75 6.91
CA VAL A 118 6.85 -39.26 6.09
C VAL A 118 7.99 -39.79 6.97
N ILE A 119 8.33 -39.08 8.06
CA ILE A 119 9.35 -39.53 9.02
C ILE A 119 8.92 -40.83 9.73
N GLN A 120 7.63 -40.98 10.02
CA GLN A 120 7.06 -42.19 10.60
C GLN A 120 6.92 -43.35 9.61
N GLY A 121 7.18 -43.12 8.31
CA GLY A 121 7.05 -44.12 7.26
C GLY A 121 5.60 -44.39 6.83
N GLU A 122 4.65 -43.55 7.23
CA GLU A 122 3.21 -43.70 6.98
C GLU A 122 2.77 -43.14 5.62
N LYS A 123 3.58 -42.26 5.01
CA LYS A 123 3.31 -41.62 3.72
C LYS A 123 4.55 -41.57 2.85
N ASP A 124 4.34 -41.57 1.53
CA ASP A 124 5.38 -41.33 0.55
C ASP A 124 5.80 -39.85 0.47
N GLY A 125 6.96 -39.60 -0.15
CA GLY A 125 7.46 -38.25 -0.37
C GLY A 125 6.67 -37.45 -1.42
N GLU A 126 5.83 -38.09 -2.22
CA GLU A 126 5.06 -37.45 -3.30
C GLU A 126 3.99 -36.52 -2.72
N SER A 127 3.35 -36.93 -1.62
CA SER A 127 2.44 -36.07 -0.84
C SER A 127 3.12 -34.83 -0.25
N LEU A 128 4.42 -34.87 0.06
CA LEU A 128 5.17 -33.74 0.59
C LEU A 128 5.51 -32.75 -0.53
N GLU A 129 5.90 -33.26 -1.70
CA GLU A 129 6.24 -32.47 -2.87
C GLU A 129 5.04 -31.69 -3.42
N GLN A 130 3.84 -32.28 -3.38
CA GLN A 130 2.59 -31.58 -3.72
C GLN A 130 2.36 -30.34 -2.84
N ILE A 131 2.56 -30.44 -1.53
CA ILE A 131 2.36 -29.32 -0.60
C ILE A 131 3.41 -28.24 -0.80
N ILE A 132 4.66 -28.62 -1.07
CA ILE A 132 5.72 -27.67 -1.41
C ILE A 132 5.35 -26.89 -2.69
N ASN A 133 4.77 -27.55 -3.69
CA ASN A 133 4.32 -26.92 -4.92
C ASN A 133 3.10 -26.01 -4.68
N GLU A 134 2.15 -26.41 -3.83
CA GLU A 134 1.01 -25.58 -3.43
C GLU A 134 1.46 -24.31 -2.69
N ILE A 135 2.46 -24.45 -1.81
CA ILE A 135 3.12 -23.34 -1.12
C ILE A 135 3.74 -22.36 -2.13
N LYS A 136 4.53 -22.87 -3.08
CA LYS A 136 5.17 -22.03 -4.11
C LYS A 136 4.13 -21.30 -4.96
N ALA A 137 3.11 -22.00 -5.42
CA ALA A 137 2.04 -21.42 -6.23
C ALA A 137 1.23 -20.36 -5.46
N THR A 138 0.95 -20.62 -4.18
CA THR A 138 0.25 -19.66 -3.31
C THR A 138 1.08 -18.40 -3.12
N TYR A 139 2.39 -18.55 -2.91
CA TYR A 139 3.30 -17.42 -2.77
C TYR A 139 3.38 -16.58 -4.05
N GLN A 140 3.61 -17.23 -5.20
CA GLN A 140 3.72 -16.54 -6.49
C GLN A 140 2.41 -15.84 -6.87
N ASN A 141 1.27 -16.51 -6.73
CA ASN A 141 0.01 -15.95 -7.22
C ASN A 141 -0.65 -15.00 -6.21
N LYS A 142 -0.85 -15.45 -4.96
CA LYS A 142 -1.57 -14.65 -3.96
C LYS A 142 -0.64 -13.68 -3.23
N GLY A 143 0.61 -14.09 -2.98
CA GLY A 143 1.62 -13.27 -2.32
C GLY A 143 1.94 -12.01 -3.14
N GLU A 144 2.27 -12.16 -4.42
CA GLU A 144 2.57 -11.00 -5.29
C GLU A 144 1.38 -10.03 -5.38
N LYS A 145 0.16 -10.56 -5.50
CA LYS A 145 -1.05 -9.75 -5.52
C LYS A 145 -1.22 -8.93 -4.24
N ILE A 146 -1.08 -9.56 -3.08
CA ILE A 146 -1.28 -8.86 -1.80
C ILE A 146 -0.18 -7.85 -1.51
N PHE A 147 1.07 -8.16 -1.85
CA PHE A 147 2.18 -7.20 -1.73
C PHE A 147 2.05 -6.03 -2.71
N GLY A 148 1.51 -6.27 -3.90
CA GLY A 148 1.15 -5.23 -4.85
C GLY A 148 0.11 -4.28 -4.27
N LEU A 149 -0.99 -4.81 -3.75
CA LEU A 149 -2.05 -4.02 -3.09
C LEU A 149 -1.50 -3.19 -1.92
N LEU A 150 -0.67 -3.81 -1.07
CA LEU A 150 -0.05 -3.14 0.06
C LEU A 150 0.82 -1.95 -0.36
N ARG A 151 1.65 -2.13 -1.40
CA ARG A 151 2.51 -1.06 -1.92
C ARG A 151 1.68 0.08 -2.51
N SER A 152 0.67 -0.23 -3.31
CA SER A 152 -0.23 0.78 -3.88
C SER A 152 -0.94 1.59 -2.81
N PHE A 153 -1.47 0.91 -1.78
CA PHE A 153 -2.10 1.57 -0.64
C PHE A 153 -1.13 2.48 0.11
N GLN A 154 0.10 2.02 0.40
CA GLN A 154 1.09 2.84 1.08
C GLN A 154 1.41 4.12 0.29
N LEU A 155 1.61 4.01 -1.02
CA LEU A 155 1.91 5.15 -1.88
C LEU A 155 0.73 6.14 -1.95
N HIS A 156 -0.50 5.63 -2.03
CA HIS A 156 -1.70 6.44 -2.04
C HIS A 156 -1.87 7.19 -0.71
N LEU A 157 -1.64 6.50 0.42
CA LEU A 157 -1.67 7.05 1.76
C LEU A 157 -0.68 8.21 1.95
N GLU A 158 0.57 8.00 1.54
CA GLU A 158 1.63 9.01 1.62
C GLU A 158 1.30 10.25 0.76
N THR A 159 0.78 10.02 -0.45
CA THR A 159 0.33 11.08 -1.35
C THR A 159 -0.77 11.91 -0.71
N PHE A 160 -1.79 11.23 -0.16
CA PHE A 160 -2.91 11.88 0.50
C PHE A 160 -2.43 12.72 1.69
N GLN A 161 -1.63 12.15 2.59
CA GLN A 161 -1.06 12.87 3.74
C GLN A 161 -0.27 14.12 3.32
N LYS A 162 0.56 14.01 2.28
CA LYS A 162 1.31 15.16 1.73
C LYS A 162 0.34 16.25 1.24
N GLY A 163 -0.75 15.85 0.59
CA GLY A 163 -1.77 16.79 0.10
C GLY A 163 -2.53 17.48 1.23
N GLN A 164 -2.92 16.73 2.27
CA GLN A 164 -3.55 17.30 3.45
C GLN A 164 -2.66 18.36 4.13
N LYS A 165 -1.35 18.06 4.27
CA LYS A 165 -0.36 19.00 4.80
C LYS A 165 -0.19 20.23 3.92
N GLU A 166 -0.11 20.07 2.61
CA GLU A 166 0.04 21.19 1.67
C GLU A 166 -1.18 22.11 1.68
N ILE A 167 -2.40 21.55 1.71
CA ILE A 167 -3.64 22.32 1.83
C ILE A 167 -3.64 23.12 3.14
N ASN A 168 -3.37 22.48 4.27
CA ASN A 168 -3.34 23.16 5.57
C ASN A 168 -2.27 24.26 5.60
N HIS A 169 -1.08 23.98 5.04
CA HIS A 169 -0.02 24.99 4.94
C HIS A 169 -0.43 26.21 4.11
N LYS A 170 -1.05 26.01 2.95
CA LYS A 170 -1.54 27.14 2.13
C LYS A 170 -2.66 27.90 2.82
N LEU A 171 -3.59 27.21 3.49
CA LEU A 171 -4.64 27.86 4.26
C LEU A 171 -4.05 28.69 5.42
N GLN A 172 -3.02 28.20 6.11
CA GLN A 172 -2.30 28.96 7.13
C GLN A 172 -1.64 30.21 6.55
N GLN A 173 -0.94 30.11 5.42
CA GLN A 173 -0.35 31.28 4.75
C GLN A 173 -1.41 32.34 4.40
N LEU A 174 -2.62 31.91 4.04
CA LEU A 174 -3.73 32.80 3.77
C LEU A 174 -4.27 33.49 5.03
N VAL A 175 -4.29 32.80 6.16
CA VAL A 175 -4.61 33.38 7.48
C VAL A 175 -3.57 34.41 7.86
N ASP A 176 -2.29 34.05 7.78
CA ASP A 176 -1.16 34.91 8.19
C ASP A 176 -1.10 36.22 7.40
N ARG A 177 -1.56 36.20 6.15
CA ARG A 177 -1.58 37.39 5.28
C ARG A 177 -2.67 38.40 5.65
N GLY A 178 -3.69 38.01 6.42
CA GLY A 178 -4.60 38.89 7.18
C GLY A 178 -5.57 39.83 6.43
N GLU A 179 -5.24 40.40 5.27
CA GLU A 179 -6.05 41.55 4.76
C GLU A 179 -6.39 41.52 3.26
N SER A 180 -5.70 40.70 2.46
CA SER A 180 -5.81 40.75 0.99
C SER A 180 -6.23 39.42 0.34
N LEU A 181 -7.19 38.71 0.94
CA LEU A 181 -7.73 37.47 0.36
C LEU A 181 -8.48 37.73 -0.94
N LYS A 182 -7.94 37.25 -2.05
CA LYS A 182 -8.58 37.25 -3.37
C LYS A 182 -9.01 35.84 -3.73
N ILE A 183 -10.03 35.74 -4.58
CA ILE A 183 -10.49 34.45 -5.10
C ILE A 183 -9.38 33.66 -5.81
N LYS A 184 -8.40 34.36 -6.41
CA LYS A 184 -7.24 33.74 -7.07
C LYS A 184 -6.37 32.93 -6.10
N ASP A 185 -6.31 33.35 -4.83
CA ASP A 185 -5.51 32.66 -3.83
C ASP A 185 -6.12 31.32 -3.44
N LEU A 186 -7.45 31.26 -3.27
CA LEU A 186 -8.17 30.01 -3.03
C LEU A 186 -8.11 29.07 -4.23
N ARG A 187 -8.21 29.60 -5.45
CA ARG A 187 -8.02 28.82 -6.69
C ARG A 187 -6.60 28.28 -6.82
N ALA A 188 -5.59 28.92 -6.23
CA ALA A 188 -4.23 28.39 -6.23
C ALA A 188 -4.11 27.13 -5.36
N ILE A 189 -4.95 26.98 -4.33
CA ILE A 189 -5.03 25.75 -3.53
C ILE A 189 -5.62 24.61 -4.36
N GLU A 190 -6.74 24.83 -5.05
CA GLU A 190 -7.30 23.85 -6.00
C GLU A 190 -6.28 23.46 -7.08
N ALA A 191 -5.61 24.44 -7.68
CA ALA A 191 -4.62 24.19 -8.72
C ALA A 191 -3.40 23.42 -8.21
N ALA A 192 -2.98 23.64 -6.96
CA ALA A 192 -1.91 22.88 -6.34
C ALA A 192 -2.33 21.42 -6.12
N LYS A 193 -3.54 21.20 -5.62
CA LYS A 193 -4.12 19.86 -5.47
C LYS A 193 -4.13 19.09 -6.80
N SER A 194 -4.66 19.68 -7.86
CA SER A 194 -4.68 19.04 -9.20
C SER A 194 -3.29 18.87 -9.83
N ARG A 195 -2.27 19.60 -9.38
CA ARG A 195 -0.88 19.32 -9.80
C ARG A 195 -0.33 18.11 -9.07
N GLN A 196 -0.61 18.01 -7.78
CA GLN A 196 -0.18 16.89 -6.95
C GLN A 196 -0.83 15.57 -7.40
N GLU A 197 -2.13 15.57 -7.70
CA GLU A 197 -2.84 14.40 -8.27
C GLU A 197 -2.17 13.90 -9.56
N ARG A 198 -1.77 14.83 -10.44
CA ARG A 198 -1.06 14.48 -11.69
C ARG A 198 0.36 13.99 -11.43
N GLU A 199 1.01 14.47 -10.38
CA GLU A 199 2.34 14.02 -10.01
C GLU A 199 2.30 12.61 -9.43
N SER A 200 1.36 12.33 -8.53
CA SER A 200 1.17 10.98 -7.97
C SER A 200 0.76 9.97 -9.03
N GLU A 201 -0.12 10.33 -9.96
CA GLU A 201 -0.49 9.46 -11.08
C GLU A 201 0.73 9.11 -11.95
N ARG A 202 1.64 10.07 -12.17
CA ARG A 202 2.88 9.82 -12.91
C ARG A 202 3.84 8.92 -12.13
N GLU A 203 3.92 9.09 -10.82
CA GLU A 203 4.75 8.25 -9.93
C GLU A 203 4.25 6.79 -9.96
N LEU A 204 2.94 6.58 -9.79
CA LEU A 204 2.30 5.27 -9.89
C LEU A 204 2.62 4.58 -11.22
N ARG A 205 2.42 5.29 -12.33
CA ARG A 205 2.76 4.75 -13.67
C ARG A 205 4.23 4.41 -13.82
N ARG A 206 5.15 5.18 -13.20
CA ARG A 206 6.59 4.86 -13.23
C ARG A 206 6.88 3.58 -12.47
N GLU A 207 6.25 3.37 -11.31
CA GLU A 207 6.41 2.14 -10.54
C GLU A 207 5.86 0.93 -11.29
N GLU A 208 4.68 1.05 -11.91
CA GLU A 208 4.08 0.00 -12.75
C GLU A 208 5.00 -0.38 -13.91
N VAL A 209 5.52 0.61 -14.64
CA VAL A 209 6.45 0.37 -15.76
C VAL A 209 7.73 -0.29 -15.24
N LYS A 210 8.27 0.15 -14.11
CA LYS A 210 9.47 -0.45 -13.50
C LYS A 210 9.22 -1.92 -13.13
N HIS A 211 8.05 -2.24 -12.58
CA HIS A 211 7.66 -3.60 -12.26
C HIS A 211 7.56 -4.47 -13.53
N LEU A 212 6.87 -3.97 -14.56
CA LEU A 212 6.71 -4.66 -15.84
C LEU A 212 8.07 -4.93 -16.53
N LEU A 213 8.96 -3.94 -16.52
CA LEU A 213 10.31 -4.09 -17.06
C LEU A 213 11.14 -5.11 -16.28
N SER A 214 10.96 -5.17 -14.95
CA SER A 214 11.63 -6.17 -14.11
C SER A 214 11.14 -7.58 -14.42
N HIS A 215 9.83 -7.75 -14.62
CA HIS A 215 9.25 -9.02 -15.06
C HIS A 215 9.79 -9.46 -16.43
N PHE A 216 9.79 -8.58 -17.44
CA PHE A 216 10.37 -8.89 -18.75
C PHE A 216 11.86 -9.19 -18.71
N LYS A 217 12.60 -8.59 -17.77
CA LYS A 217 14.02 -8.90 -17.58
C LYS A 217 14.19 -10.30 -17.01
N GLN A 218 13.37 -10.69 -16.05
CA GLN A 218 13.39 -12.03 -15.46
C GLN A 218 13.02 -13.10 -16.49
N GLU A 219 11.94 -12.90 -17.27
CA GLU A 219 11.54 -13.83 -18.33
C GLU A 219 12.63 -14.07 -19.39
N ARG A 220 13.45 -13.06 -19.69
CA ARG A 220 14.58 -13.21 -20.61
C ARG A 220 15.70 -14.05 -20.01
N LEU A 221 16.04 -13.79 -18.74
CA LEU A 221 17.05 -14.57 -18.03
C LEU A 221 16.63 -16.04 -17.92
N ASP A 222 15.36 -16.30 -17.61
CA ASP A 222 14.83 -17.66 -17.51
C ASP A 222 14.84 -18.38 -18.87
N ARG A 223 14.55 -17.66 -19.97
CA ARG A 223 14.67 -18.20 -21.34
C ARG A 223 16.10 -18.57 -21.70
N ASP A 224 17.05 -17.70 -21.41
CA ASP A 224 18.47 -17.91 -21.73
C ASP A 224 19.05 -19.10 -20.95
N VAL A 225 18.60 -19.33 -19.71
CA VAL A 225 18.99 -20.50 -18.90
C VAL A 225 18.42 -21.80 -19.49
N MET A 226 17.18 -21.77 -19.98
CA MET A 226 16.55 -22.94 -20.60
C MET A 226 17.22 -23.30 -21.94
N GLU A 227 17.50 -22.33 -22.82
CA GLU A 227 18.22 -22.58 -24.08
C GLU A 227 19.69 -23.01 -23.89
N GLY A 228 20.33 -22.58 -22.81
CA GLY A 228 21.69 -22.98 -22.45
C GLY A 228 21.79 -24.45 -21.99
N SER A 229 20.75 -24.96 -21.32
CA SER A 229 20.69 -26.34 -20.82
C SER A 229 20.37 -27.37 -21.91
N GLU A 230 19.56 -27.02 -22.91
CA GLU A 230 19.28 -27.90 -24.06
C GLU A 230 20.53 -28.12 -24.95
N LYS A 231 21.38 -27.11 -25.11
CA LYS A 231 22.63 -27.24 -25.90
C LYS A 231 23.68 -28.14 -25.25
N PHE A 232 23.57 -28.43 -23.96
CA PHE A 232 24.50 -29.30 -23.23
C PHE A 232 24.10 -30.78 -23.27
N ILE A 233 22.83 -31.10 -23.53
CA ILE A 233 22.32 -32.48 -23.58
C ILE A 233 22.52 -33.11 -24.98
N GLY A 234 22.62 -32.29 -26.04
CA GLY A 234 22.81 -32.76 -27.43
C GLY A 234 24.25 -33.07 -27.88
N ARG A 235 25.24 -33.07 -26.97
CA ARG A 235 26.64 -33.45 -27.27
C ARG A 235 27.06 -34.69 -26.48
N ARG A 236 26.51 -35.85 -26.84
CA ARG A 236 27.12 -37.16 -26.57
C ARG A 236 26.88 -38.10 -27.73
#